data_AF-A0A662GR41-F1
#
_entry.id   AF-A0A662GR41-F1
#
_cell.length_a   1.000
_cell.length_b   1.000
_cell.length_c   1.000
_cell.angle_alpha   90.00
_cell.angle_beta   90.00
_cell.angle_gamma   90.00
#
_symmetry.space_group_name_H-M   'P 1'
#
loop_
_entity.id
_entity.type
_entity.pdbx_description
1 polymer ?
#
loop_
_entity_poly.entity_id
_entity_poly.type
_entity_poly.pdbx_seq_one_letter_code
_entity_poly.pdbx_strand_id
1 'polypeptide(L)'
;MVEKLCEFKIFISNKEADLKKIVEDVIEVAYKNGRYIFVDVLGVSVELENVFIKSISVREEKIELIEHPLISSFLELIQADLDKSKKLKDAGEVAKLWEEFKTKGDKIFLN
;
A
#
# COMPACT_ATOMS: atom_id res chain seq x y z
N MET A 1 9.18 -30.13 -16.37
CA MET A 1 9.24 -29.06 -15.35
C MET A 1 7.83 -28.85 -14.87
N VAL A 2 7.57 -28.99 -13.57
CA VAL A 2 6.31 -28.51 -12.99
C VAL A 2 6.58 -27.06 -12.62
N GLU A 3 5.93 -26.11 -13.31
CA GLU A 3 5.88 -24.73 -12.85
C GLU A 3 5.09 -24.73 -11.54
N LYS A 4 5.77 -24.40 -10.43
CA LYS A 4 5.06 -24.12 -9.18
C LYS A 4 4.50 -22.71 -9.30
N LEU A 5 3.21 -22.63 -9.58
CA LEU A 5 2.45 -21.41 -9.36
C LEU A 5 2.49 -21.11 -7.86
N CYS A 6 2.93 -19.91 -7.50
CA CYS A 6 2.92 -19.42 -6.12
C CYS A 6 1.78 -18.42 -6.02
N GLU A 7 0.79 -18.75 -5.22
CA GLU A 7 -0.35 -17.90 -4.93
C GLU A 7 -0.28 -17.39 -3.50
N PHE A 8 -0.95 -16.27 -3.21
CA PHE A 8 -0.90 -15.61 -1.91
C PHE A 8 -2.29 -15.31 -1.36
N LYS A 9 -2.41 -15.44 -0.04
CA LYS A 9 -3.52 -14.93 0.76
C LYS A 9 -3.14 -13.57 1.32
N ILE A 10 -4.02 -12.60 1.15
CA ILE A 10 -3.79 -11.22 1.58
C ILE A 10 -4.54 -10.98 2.88
N PHE A 11 -3.82 -10.46 3.87
CA PHE A 11 -4.38 -10.11 5.18
C PHE A 11 -4.10 -8.66 5.52
N ILE A 12 -5.04 -8.00 6.20
CA ILE A 12 -4.85 -6.67 6.78
C ILE A 12 -4.85 -6.78 8.30
N SER A 13 -3.87 -6.16 8.93
CA SER A 13 -3.88 -5.84 10.36
C SER A 13 -4.31 -4.39 10.55
N ASN A 14 -5.36 -4.16 11.34
CA ASN A 14 -5.77 -2.84 11.80
C ASN A 14 -5.39 -2.63 13.28
N LYS A 15 -5.73 -1.47 13.86
CA LYS A 15 -5.42 -1.11 15.26
C LYS A 15 -5.95 -2.11 16.31
N GLU A 16 -6.91 -2.96 15.96
CA GLU A 16 -7.55 -3.90 16.89
C GLU A 16 -6.87 -5.29 16.93
N ALA A 17 -5.71 -5.43 16.29
CA ALA A 17 -4.91 -6.67 16.24
C ALA A 17 -5.58 -7.88 15.56
N ASP A 18 -6.80 -7.73 15.06
CA ASP A 18 -7.46 -8.77 14.26
C ASP A 18 -6.91 -8.81 12.85
N LEU A 19 -6.41 -9.99 12.47
CA LEU A 19 -5.86 -10.26 11.14
C LEU A 19 -7.01 -10.66 10.21
N LYS A 20 -7.47 -9.73 9.37
CA LYS A 20 -8.59 -9.97 8.45
C LYS A 20 -8.09 -10.46 7.09
N LYS A 21 -8.55 -11.64 6.64
CA LYS A 21 -8.33 -12.10 5.26
C LYS A 21 -9.18 -11.28 4.29
N ILE A 22 -8.57 -10.78 3.22
CA ILE A 22 -9.23 -9.93 2.23
C ILE A 22 -9.50 -10.68 0.93
N VAL A 23 -8.49 -11.37 0.42
CA VAL A 23 -8.54 -12.10 -0.85
C VAL A 23 -7.55 -13.27 -0.79
N GLU A 24 -7.82 -14.30 -1.57
CA GLU A 24 -7.00 -15.49 -1.72
C GLU A 24 -6.69 -15.75 -3.20
N ASP A 25 -5.83 -16.73 -3.44
CA ASP A 25 -5.39 -17.14 -4.78
C ASP A 25 -4.81 -15.97 -5.61
N VAL A 26 -4.14 -15.02 -4.94
CA VAL A 26 -3.52 -13.85 -5.57
C VAL A 26 -2.22 -14.22 -6.25
N ILE A 27 -2.13 -13.90 -7.54
CA ILE A 27 -0.96 -14.18 -8.38
C ILE A 27 -0.23 -12.91 -8.84
N GLU A 28 -0.87 -11.75 -8.74
CA GLU A 28 -0.27 -10.46 -9.09
C GLU A 28 -0.56 -9.43 -8.00
N VAL A 29 0.49 -8.68 -7.63
CA VAL A 29 0.39 -7.51 -6.76
C VAL A 29 1.04 -6.33 -7.45
N ALA A 30 0.28 -5.25 -7.62
CA ALA A 30 0.76 -4.00 -8.19
C ALA A 30 0.47 -2.83 -7.26
N TYR A 31 1.26 -1.78 -7.36
CA TYR A 31 0.98 -0.49 -6.73
C TYR A 31 0.80 0.57 -7.80
N LYS A 32 -0.37 1.22 -7.82
CA LYS A 32 -0.71 2.24 -8.82
C LYS A 32 -1.58 3.32 -8.21
N ASN A 33 -1.25 4.57 -8.47
CA ASN A 33 -2.05 5.74 -8.09
C ASN A 33 -2.47 5.75 -6.61
N GLY A 34 -1.56 5.40 -5.68
CA GLY A 34 -1.88 5.41 -4.25
C GLY A 34 -2.48 4.12 -3.70
N ARG A 35 -2.73 3.12 -4.55
CA ARG A 35 -3.46 1.88 -4.23
C ARG A 35 -2.63 0.64 -4.50
N TYR A 36 -2.80 -0.37 -3.66
CA TYR A 36 -2.42 -1.73 -4.00
C TYR A 36 -3.55 -2.40 -4.77
N ILE A 37 -3.18 -3.15 -5.82
CA ILE A 37 -4.07 -3.93 -6.67
C ILE A 37 -3.63 -5.39 -6.54
N PHE A 38 -4.53 -6.25 -6.11
CA PHE A 38 -4.31 -7.68 -5.96
C PHE A 38 -5.18 -8.41 -6.98
N VAL A 39 -4.58 -9.21 -7.87
CA VAL A 39 -5.30 -9.94 -8.91
C VAL A 39 -5.22 -11.44 -8.64
N ASP A 40 -6.37 -12.11 -8.62
CA ASP A 40 -6.48 -13.55 -8.41
C ASP A 40 -6.27 -14.37 -9.70
N VAL A 41 -6.23 -15.69 -9.56
CA VAL A 41 -6.10 -16.66 -10.67
C VAL A 41 -7.21 -16.55 -11.72
N LEU A 42 -8.35 -15.94 -11.41
CA LEU A 42 -9.48 -15.72 -12.33
C LEU A 42 -9.41 -14.34 -12.99
N GLY A 43 -8.43 -13.51 -12.64
CA GLY A 43 -8.29 -12.14 -13.12
C GLY A 43 -9.16 -11.12 -12.38
N VAL A 44 -9.79 -11.49 -11.25
CA VAL A 44 -10.56 -10.57 -10.42
C VAL A 44 -9.59 -9.74 -9.58
N SER A 45 -9.82 -8.43 -9.57
CA SER A 45 -8.95 -7.49 -8.85
C SER A 45 -9.62 -6.91 -7.60
N VAL A 46 -8.88 -6.87 -6.49
CA VAL A 46 -9.21 -6.09 -5.29
C VAL A 46 -8.25 -4.92 -5.16
N GLU A 47 -8.80 -3.70 -5.04
CA GLU A 47 -8.02 -2.48 -4.80
C GLU A 47 -8.10 -2.06 -3.33
N LEU A 48 -6.96 -1.71 -2.75
CA LEU A 48 -6.86 -1.22 -1.38
C LEU A 48 -6.05 0.08 -1.30
N GLU A 49 -6.62 1.07 -0.62
CA GLU A 49 -5.95 2.33 -0.24
C GLU A 49 -5.46 2.28 1.21
N ASN A 50 -4.54 3.17 1.58
CA ASN A 50 -4.05 3.34 2.96
C ASN A 50 -3.46 2.08 3.59
N VAL A 51 -3.01 1.14 2.76
CA VAL A 51 -2.34 -0.08 3.19
C VAL A 51 -0.89 -0.13 2.71
N PHE A 52 -0.03 -0.79 3.47
CA PHE A 52 1.37 -1.03 3.11
C PHE A 52 1.76 -2.47 3.41
N ILE A 53 2.57 -3.07 2.55
CA ILE A 53 3.08 -4.43 2.77
C ILE A 53 3.99 -4.42 3.99
N LYS A 54 3.59 -5.15 5.04
CA LYS A 54 4.36 -5.36 6.27
C LYS A 54 5.28 -6.57 6.13
N SER A 55 4.77 -7.66 5.54
CA SER A 55 5.56 -8.87 5.32
C SER A 55 5.03 -9.69 4.15
N ILE A 56 5.93 -10.46 3.54
CA ILE A 56 5.62 -11.46 2.52
C ILE A 56 6.28 -12.77 2.96
N SER A 57 5.51 -13.85 2.98
CA SER A 57 5.98 -15.20 3.27
C SER A 57 5.58 -16.14 2.14
N VAL A 58 6.57 -16.58 1.36
CA VAL A 58 6.35 -17.62 0.32
C VAL A 58 6.02 -18.96 0.97
N ARG A 59 6.58 -19.26 2.14
CA ARG A 59 6.34 -20.52 2.86
C ARG A 59 4.88 -20.62 3.32
N GLU A 60 4.31 -19.51 3.77
CA GLU A 60 2.93 -19.45 4.27
C GLU A 60 1.94 -19.00 3.20
N GLU A 61 2.43 -18.71 1.99
CA GLU A 61 1.62 -18.16 0.89
C GLU A 61 0.81 -16.95 1.38
N LYS A 62 1.49 -16.04 2.09
CA LYS A 62 0.86 -14.96 2.84
C LYS A 62 1.51 -13.61 2.56
N ILE A 63 0.68 -12.59 2.32
CA ILE A 63 1.06 -11.17 2.38
C ILE A 63 0.27 -10.52 3.51
N GLU A 64 1.00 -9.90 4.43
CA GLU A 64 0.40 -9.13 5.51
C GLU A 64 0.55 -7.63 5.22
N LEU A 65 -0.56 -6.92 5.32
CA LEU A 65 -0.67 -5.50 5.13
C LEU A 65 -0.91 -4.82 6.47
N ILE A 66 -0.29 -3.66 6.68
CA ILE A 66 -0.71 -2.71 7.71
C ILE A 66 -1.64 -1.68 7.08
N GLU A 67 -2.70 -1.33 7.79
CA GLU A 67 -3.59 -0.24 7.39
C GLU A 67 -3.35 0.98 8.29
N HIS A 68 -3.13 2.13 7.67
CA HIS A 68 -3.01 3.40 8.37
C HIS A 68 -3.41 4.57 7.46
N PRO A 69 -4.25 5.52 7.92
CA PRO A 69 -4.72 6.64 7.09
C PRO A 69 -3.62 7.58 6.54
N LEU A 70 -2.40 7.48 7.06
CA LEU A 70 -1.25 8.26 6.60
C LEU A 70 -0.44 7.58 5.49
N ILE A 71 -0.64 6.29 5.24
CA ILE A 71 0.20 5.54 4.29
C ILE A 71 0.10 6.13 2.89
N SER A 72 -1.11 6.27 2.33
CA SER A 72 -1.24 6.78 0.96
C SER A 72 -0.72 8.21 0.83
N SER A 73 -0.95 9.06 1.84
CA SER A 73 -0.44 10.44 1.84
C SER A 73 1.10 10.50 1.93
N PHE A 74 1.71 9.57 2.69
CA PHE A 74 3.16 9.47 2.77
C PHE A 74 3.76 9.00 1.45
N LEU A 75 3.19 7.97 0.82
CA LEU A 75 3.67 7.46 -0.46
C LEU A 75 3.51 8.49 -1.59
N GLU A 76 2.42 9.27 -1.58
CA GLU A 76 2.24 10.39 -2.50
C GLU A 76 3.32 11.47 -2.32
N LEU A 77 3.66 11.81 -1.08
CA LEU A 77 4.74 12.74 -0.78
C LEU A 77 6.10 12.23 -1.29
N ILE A 78 6.43 10.96 -1.03
CA ILE A 78 7.66 10.33 -1.52
C ILE A 78 7.69 10.34 -3.05
N GLN A 79 6.59 9.97 -3.70
CA GLN A 79 6.52 9.99 -5.17
C GLN A 79 6.69 11.40 -5.72
N ALA A 80 6.11 12.41 -5.08
CA ALA A 80 6.26 13.80 -5.50
C ALA A 80 7.72 14.30 -5.39
N ASP A 81 8.45 13.89 -4.36
CA ASP A 81 9.88 14.19 -4.22
C ASP A 81 10.73 13.49 -5.30
N LEU A 82 10.42 12.21 -5.58
CA LEU A 82 11.05 11.49 -6.69
C LEU A 82 10.77 12.15 -8.04
N ASP A 83 9.55 12.64 -8.28
CA ASP A 83 9.16 13.32 -9.51
C ASP A 83 9.77 14.71 -9.64
N LYS A 84 9.98 15.41 -8.52
CA LYS A 84 10.75 16.66 -8.47
C LYS A 84 12.19 16.45 -8.94
N SER A 85 12.83 15.34 -8.55
CA SER A 85 14.19 15.00 -9.05
C SER A 85 14.25 14.85 -10.57
N LYS A 86 13.11 14.50 -11.20
CA LYS A 86 12.92 14.37 -12.65
C LYS A 86 12.38 15.65 -13.31
N LYS A 87 12.23 16.75 -12.57
CA LYS A 87 11.60 18.01 -13.01
C LYS A 87 10.14 17.86 -13.49
N LEU A 88 9.45 16.82 -13.03
CA LEU A 88 8.03 16.60 -13.30
C LEU A 88 7.12 17.32 -12.30
N LYS A 89 7.68 17.68 -11.14
CA LYS A 89 7.05 18.52 -10.12
C LYS A 89 8.03 19.58 -9.61
N ASP A 90 7.49 20.68 -9.09
CA ASP A 90 8.30 21.73 -8.46
C ASP A 90 8.38 21.60 -6.93
N ALA A 91 9.26 22.42 -6.33
CA ALA A 91 9.46 22.41 -4.88
C ALA A 91 8.24 22.89 -4.08
N GLY A 92 7.41 23.76 -4.66
CA GLY A 92 6.18 24.26 -4.04
C GLY A 92 5.11 23.18 -3.94
N GLU A 93 4.96 22.34 -4.97
CA GLU A 93 4.05 21.20 -4.95
C GLU A 93 4.41 20.19 -3.86
N VAL A 94 5.70 19.86 -3.73
CA VAL A 94 6.18 18.97 -2.66
C VAL A 94 5.97 19.59 -1.27
N ALA A 95 6.25 20.90 -1.13
CA ALA A 95 6.04 21.61 0.13
C ALA A 95 4.56 21.60 0.55
N LYS A 96 3.64 21.76 -0.40
CA LYS A 96 2.20 21.68 -0.13
C LYS A 96 1.80 20.29 0.39
N LEU A 97 2.25 19.23 -0.27
CA LEU A 97 1.99 17.84 0.16
C LEU A 97 2.58 17.56 1.56
N TRP A 98 3.74 18.12 1.87
CA TRP A 98 4.34 18.02 3.20
C TRP A 98 3.49 18.68 4.28
N GLU A 99 2.99 19.90 4.05
CA GLU A 99 2.11 20.58 5.01
C GLU A 99 0.78 19.83 5.21
N GLU A 100 0.21 19.28 4.13
CA GLU A 100 -1.00 18.46 4.20
C GLU A 100 -0.76 17.17 5.01
N PHE A 101 0.38 16.51 4.79
CA PHE A 101 0.78 15.31 5.53
C PHE A 101 0.94 15.60 7.02
N LYS A 102 1.66 16.67 7.39
CA LYS A 102 1.80 17.09 8.79
C LYS A 102 0.46 17.39 9.42
N THR A 103 -0.40 18.15 8.75
CA THR A 103 -1.75 18.47 9.25
C THR A 103 -2.59 17.22 9.51
N LYS A 104 -2.50 16.20 8.64
CA LYS A 104 -3.16 14.90 8.87
C LYS A 104 -2.52 14.15 10.05
N GLY A 105 -1.19 14.17 10.15
CA GLY A 105 -0.45 13.57 11.25
C GLY A 105 -0.84 14.16 12.61
N ASP A 106 -0.86 15.49 12.71
CA ASP A 106 -1.26 16.22 13.92
C ASP A 106 -2.66 15.82 14.36
N LYS A 107 -3.61 15.72 13.42
CA LYS A 107 -4.99 15.28 13.70
C LYS A 107 -5.10 13.83 14.20
N ILE A 108 -4.17 12.95 13.85
CA ILE A 108 -4.23 11.52 14.18
C ILE A 108 -3.45 11.20 15.46
N PHE A 109 -2.34 11.91 15.69
CA PHE A 109 -1.40 11.59 16.77
C PHE A 109 -1.41 12.58 17.93
N LEU A 110 -1.83 13.84 17.71
CA LEU A 110 -1.72 14.92 18.70
C LEU A 110 -3.08 15.52 19.11
N ASN A 111 -4.14 15.19 18.37
CA ASN A 111 -5.53 15.42 18.77
C ASN A 111 -6.15 14.13 19.31
#